data_AF-A0A9E3SU94-F1
#
_entry.id   AF-A0A9E3SU94-F1
#
_cell.length_a   1.000
_cell.length_b   1.000
_cell.length_c   1.000
_cell.angle_alpha   90.00
_cell.angle_beta   90.00
_cell.angle_gamma   90.00
#
_symmetry.space_group_name_H-M   'P 1'
#
loop_
_entity.id
_entity.type
_entity.pdbx_description
1 polymer ?
#
loop_
_entity_poly.entity_id
_entity_poly.type
_entity_poly.pdbx_seq_one_letter_code
_entity_poly.pdbx_strand_id
1 'polypeptide(L)'
;MSKSRRRTRDGAGALSSLEQAANAIYSSDLPPEIAELDSRRRPARPISIFEIYPDRTQPRRSVPSSVREHWNGDPNTIGALFDAWLYEIERVGGLDFDLLAYLEQTHLPEGVEGNDDEGEEAARRLGANSPLERSLLEIADLAINIQQIGLTNPITVAKDGRLYHLETGERRWLAYHLLNIYFPDDDWTKIPAHIVD
;
A
#
# COMPACT_ATOMS: atom_id res chain seq x y z
N MET A 1 30.86 -25.98 64.99
CA MET A 1 31.28 -24.71 64.38
C MET A 1 31.34 -24.87 62.88
N SER A 2 30.46 -24.19 62.13
CA SER A 2 30.69 -23.63 60.77
C SER A 2 29.35 -23.18 60.20
N LYS A 3 29.15 -21.86 60.20
CA LYS A 3 27.94 -21.16 59.75
C LYS A 3 28.01 -20.97 58.24
N SER A 4 27.12 -21.61 57.48
CA SER A 4 26.93 -21.32 56.06
C SER A 4 26.02 -20.10 55.92
N ARG A 5 26.56 -18.98 55.43
CA ARG A 5 25.84 -17.72 55.17
C ARG A 5 25.10 -17.82 53.83
N ARG A 6 23.77 -17.96 53.86
CA ARG A 6 22.91 -17.66 52.71
C ARG A 6 22.91 -16.14 52.49
N ARG A 7 23.44 -15.69 51.35
CA ARG A 7 23.20 -14.35 50.81
C ARG A 7 21.82 -14.36 50.16
N THR A 8 20.85 -13.69 50.77
CA THR A 8 19.64 -13.22 50.09
C THR A 8 20.05 -12.10 49.13
N ARG A 9 19.85 -12.32 47.83
CA ARG A 9 19.98 -11.31 46.79
C ARG A 9 18.57 -10.79 46.53
N ASP A 10 18.18 -9.75 47.25
CA ASP A 10 16.99 -8.96 46.94
C ASP A 10 17.30 -8.14 45.67
N GLY A 11 17.11 -8.77 44.53
CA GLY A 11 17.07 -8.11 43.23
C GLY A 11 15.64 -7.66 42.96
N ALA A 12 15.15 -6.66 43.70
CA ALA A 12 13.97 -5.93 43.30
C ALA A 12 14.31 -5.21 41.98
N GLY A 13 13.78 -5.74 40.88
CA GLY A 13 13.95 -5.21 39.54
C GLY A 13 13.40 -3.79 39.47
N ALA A 14 14.30 -2.81 39.49
CA ALA A 14 14.00 -1.48 39.01
C ALA A 14 13.76 -1.62 37.50
N LEU A 15 12.48 -1.62 37.10
CA LEU A 15 12.09 -1.47 35.70
C LEU A 15 12.81 -0.25 35.15
N SER A 16 13.37 -0.40 33.95
CA SER A 16 14.09 0.66 33.26
C SER A 16 13.22 1.93 33.19
N SER A 17 13.82 3.11 33.35
CA SER A 17 13.11 4.39 33.23
C SER A 17 12.31 4.52 31.92
N LEU A 18 12.68 3.75 30.88
CA LEU A 18 11.96 3.64 29.62
C LEU A 18 10.69 2.78 29.71
N GLU A 19 10.70 1.67 30.47
CA GLU A 19 9.50 0.86 30.72
C GLU A 19 8.51 1.57 31.63
N GLN A 20 8.99 2.36 32.59
CA GLN A 20 8.12 3.22 33.41
C GLN A 20 7.49 4.34 32.58
N ALA A 21 8.26 4.96 31.67
CA ALA A 21 7.72 5.95 30.73
C ALA A 21 6.72 5.33 29.75
N ALA A 22 7.02 4.14 29.19
CA ALA A 22 6.10 3.42 28.31
C ALA A 22 4.82 3.01 29.04
N ASN A 23 4.91 2.48 30.26
CA ASN A 23 3.71 2.15 31.05
C ASN A 23 2.93 3.40 31.47
N ALA A 24 3.56 4.56 31.67
CA ALA A 24 2.84 5.81 31.91
C ALA A 24 2.10 6.33 30.67
N ILE A 25 2.59 6.01 29.46
CA ILE A 25 1.97 6.39 28.18
C ILE A 25 0.86 5.39 27.78
N TYR A 26 1.03 4.10 28.08
CA TYR A 26 0.10 3.02 27.68
C TYR A 26 -0.73 2.45 28.85
N SER A 27 -0.64 3.03 30.05
CA SER A 27 -1.56 2.71 31.15
C SER A 27 -2.99 2.95 30.69
N SER A 28 -3.86 1.99 30.97
CA SER A 28 -5.27 1.88 30.59
C SER A 28 -6.18 3.04 31.01
N ASP A 29 -5.65 4.10 31.61
CA ASP A 29 -6.33 5.34 31.94
C ASP A 29 -5.98 6.42 30.91
N LEU A 30 -6.33 6.17 29.64
CA LEU A 30 -6.35 7.25 28.65
C LEU A 30 -7.28 8.35 29.20
N PRO A 31 -6.85 9.63 29.18
CA PRO A 31 -7.73 10.74 29.51
C PRO A 31 -9.04 10.60 28.73
N PRO A 32 -10.20 10.87 29.35
CA PRO A 32 -11.51 10.64 28.73
C PRO A 32 -11.65 11.33 27.36
N GLU A 33 -10.96 12.45 27.15
CA GLU A 33 -10.88 13.15 25.85
C GLU A 33 -10.21 12.33 24.73
N ILE A 34 -9.19 11.52 25.05
CA ILE A 34 -8.50 10.66 24.08
C ILE A 34 -9.32 9.38 23.82
N ALA A 35 -9.92 8.80 24.86
CA ALA A 35 -10.84 7.66 24.70
C ALA A 35 -12.08 8.04 23.87
N GLU A 36 -12.59 9.26 24.05
CA GLU A 36 -13.68 9.80 23.23
C GLU A 36 -13.25 10.01 21.77
N LEU A 37 -12.03 10.48 21.52
CA LEU A 37 -11.47 10.59 20.17
C LEU A 37 -11.30 9.22 19.49
N ASP A 38 -10.85 8.20 20.21
CA ASP A 38 -10.70 6.84 19.67
C ASP A 38 -12.06 6.20 19.36
N SER A 39 -13.08 6.46 20.19
CA SER A 39 -14.46 6.01 19.95
C SER A 39 -15.11 6.57 18.67
N ARG A 40 -14.58 7.68 18.13
CA ARG A 40 -15.02 8.28 16.86
C ARG A 40 -14.34 7.67 15.64
N ARG A 41 -13.35 6.79 15.80
CA ARG A 41 -12.73 6.08 14.67
C ARG A 41 -13.76 5.15 14.04
N ARG A 42 -14.13 5.44 12.79
CA ARG A 42 -14.98 4.55 12.00
C ARG A 42 -14.15 3.31 11.63
N PRO A 43 -14.55 2.09 12.03
CA PRO A 43 -13.82 0.90 11.64
C PRO A 43 -13.86 0.74 10.12
N ALA A 44 -12.71 0.44 9.51
CA ALA A 44 -12.64 0.11 8.10
C ALA A 44 -13.35 -1.24 7.85
N ARG A 45 -14.02 -1.35 6.70
CA ARG A 45 -14.69 -2.57 6.26
C ARG A 45 -14.03 -3.08 4.98
N PRO A 46 -13.84 -4.40 4.82
CA PRO A 46 -13.40 -4.96 3.56
C PRO A 46 -14.54 -4.84 2.53
N ILE A 47 -14.28 -4.19 1.41
CA ILE A 47 -15.23 -4.02 0.30
C ILE A 47 -14.62 -4.65 -0.95
N SER A 48 -15.45 -5.30 -1.78
CA SER A 48 -14.96 -5.86 -3.03
C SER A 48 -14.42 -4.77 -3.94
N ILE A 49 -13.20 -4.97 -4.47
CA ILE A 49 -12.59 -4.02 -5.40
C ILE A 49 -13.37 -3.86 -6.71
N PHE A 50 -14.25 -4.82 -7.03
CA PHE A 50 -15.10 -4.85 -8.20
C PHE A 50 -16.43 -4.08 -8.02
N GLU A 51 -16.76 -3.70 -6.79
CA GLU A 51 -17.98 -2.94 -6.45
C GLU A 51 -17.70 -1.44 -6.28
N ILE A 52 -16.45 -1.01 -6.47
CA ILE A 52 -15.97 0.36 -6.23
C ILE A 52 -15.66 1.03 -7.57
N TYR A 53 -16.41 2.07 -7.91
CA TYR A 53 -16.28 2.82 -9.16
C TYR A 53 -15.56 4.14 -8.91
N PRO A 54 -14.49 4.45 -9.66
CA PRO A 54 -13.86 5.75 -9.56
C PRO A 54 -14.64 6.82 -10.33
N ASP A 55 -14.76 8.00 -9.72
CA ASP A 55 -15.39 9.15 -10.37
C ASP A 55 -14.53 9.68 -11.54
N ARG A 56 -14.98 9.49 -12.78
CA ARG A 56 -14.22 9.91 -13.97
C ARG A 56 -14.08 11.43 -14.10
N THR A 57 -14.87 12.20 -13.36
CA THR A 57 -14.86 13.66 -13.41
C THR A 57 -13.82 14.30 -12.49
N GLN A 58 -13.21 13.53 -11.59
CA GLN A 58 -12.20 14.06 -10.67
C GLN A 58 -10.95 14.55 -11.44
N PRO A 59 -10.51 15.80 -11.19
CA PRO A 59 -9.44 16.44 -11.97
C PRO A 59 -8.04 15.87 -11.67
N ARG A 60 -7.85 15.32 -10.47
CA ARG A 60 -6.60 14.66 -10.06
C ARG A 60 -6.82 13.16 -10.10
N ARG A 61 -6.09 12.49 -10.98
CA ARG A 61 -6.19 11.07 -11.25
C ARG A 61 -4.79 10.48 -11.32
N SER A 62 -4.68 9.26 -10.83
CA SER A 62 -3.45 8.48 -10.88
C SER A 62 -3.24 7.90 -12.29
N VAL A 63 -4.34 7.62 -12.99
CA VAL A 63 -4.34 7.16 -14.37
C VAL A 63 -4.13 8.34 -15.34
N PRO A 64 -3.13 8.27 -16.24
CA PRO A 64 -2.91 9.26 -17.29
C PRO A 64 -4.12 9.46 -18.20
N SER A 65 -4.26 10.65 -18.77
CA SER A 65 -5.41 10.98 -19.63
C SER A 65 -5.49 10.10 -20.88
N SER A 66 -4.37 9.83 -21.54
CA SER A 66 -4.31 8.97 -22.74
C SER A 66 -4.85 7.57 -22.47
N VAL A 67 -4.48 6.98 -21.33
CA VAL A 67 -4.97 5.65 -20.93
C VAL A 67 -6.46 5.70 -20.55
N ARG A 68 -6.88 6.75 -19.84
CA ARG A 68 -8.27 6.93 -19.39
C ARG A 68 -9.27 7.09 -20.54
N GLU A 69 -8.86 7.68 -21.66
CA GLU A 69 -9.73 7.82 -22.85
C GLU A 69 -10.24 6.46 -23.35
N HIS A 70 -9.47 5.40 -23.13
CA HIS A 70 -9.81 4.04 -23.54
C HIS A 70 -10.57 3.23 -22.48
N TRP A 71 -10.80 3.78 -21.29
CA TRP A 71 -11.45 3.07 -20.19
C TRP A 71 -12.76 3.73 -19.73
N ASN A 72 -13.78 2.90 -19.53
CA ASN A 72 -15.14 3.34 -19.19
C ASN A 72 -15.38 3.54 -17.69
N GLY A 73 -14.43 3.18 -16.83
CA GLY A 73 -14.55 3.24 -15.37
C GLY A 73 -15.06 1.94 -14.73
N ASP A 74 -15.30 0.87 -15.49
CA ASP A 74 -15.76 -0.42 -14.97
C ASP A 74 -14.60 -1.17 -14.28
N PRO A 75 -14.71 -1.48 -12.98
CA PRO A 75 -13.70 -2.24 -12.23
C PRO A 75 -13.36 -3.59 -12.83
N ASN A 76 -14.30 -4.24 -13.54
CA ASN A 76 -14.08 -5.55 -14.15
C ASN A 76 -13.19 -5.49 -15.39
N THR A 77 -12.94 -4.28 -15.91
CA THR A 77 -12.10 -4.05 -17.10
C THR A 77 -10.75 -3.41 -16.76
N ILE A 78 -10.37 -3.38 -15.48
CA ILE A 78 -9.08 -2.84 -15.02
C ILE A 78 -7.88 -3.56 -15.66
N GLY A 79 -7.97 -4.87 -15.93
CA GLY A 79 -6.91 -5.58 -16.66
C GLY A 79 -6.63 -4.91 -18.01
N ALA A 80 -7.67 -4.65 -18.79
CA ALA A 80 -7.55 -3.96 -20.08
C ALA A 80 -7.05 -2.50 -19.94
N LEU A 81 -7.33 -1.84 -18.81
CA LEU A 81 -6.75 -0.53 -18.50
C LEU A 81 -5.22 -0.63 -18.36
N PHE A 82 -4.71 -1.62 -17.62
CA PHE A 82 -3.27 -1.82 -17.46
C PHE A 82 -2.61 -2.26 -18.78
N ASP A 83 -3.25 -3.14 -19.55
CA ASP A 83 -2.76 -3.52 -20.89
C ASP A 83 -2.62 -2.31 -21.81
N ALA A 84 -3.63 -1.42 -21.83
CA ALA A 84 -3.58 -0.18 -22.59
C ALA A 84 -2.49 0.78 -22.10
N TRP A 85 -2.23 0.79 -20.79
CA TRP A 85 -1.17 1.59 -20.20
C TRP A 85 0.22 1.09 -20.61
N LEU A 86 0.45 -0.23 -20.52
CA LEU A 86 1.69 -0.87 -20.95
C LEU A 86 1.95 -0.64 -22.44
N TYR A 87 0.92 -0.83 -23.27
CA TYR A 87 0.99 -0.55 -24.70
C TYR A 87 1.41 0.90 -24.99
N GLU A 88 0.87 1.88 -24.27
CA GLU A 88 1.26 3.28 -24.43
C GLU A 88 2.70 3.57 -23.97
N ILE A 89 3.17 2.88 -22.94
CA ILE A 89 4.57 2.96 -22.48
C ILE A 89 5.51 2.42 -23.56
N GLU A 90 5.24 1.23 -24.08
CA GLU A 90 6.03 0.61 -25.16
C GLU A 90 6.05 1.49 -26.42
N ARG A 91 4.88 2.06 -26.79
CA ARG A 91 4.72 2.94 -27.94
C ARG A 91 5.58 4.20 -27.85
N VAL A 92 5.74 4.76 -26.64
CA VAL A 92 6.49 6.02 -26.41
C VAL A 92 7.97 5.76 -26.11
N GLY A 93 8.28 4.74 -25.31
CA GLY A 93 9.62 4.45 -24.80
C GLY A 93 10.45 3.53 -25.69
N GLY A 94 9.83 2.72 -26.56
CA GLY A 94 10.53 1.80 -27.46
C GLY A 94 11.28 0.66 -26.75
N LEU A 95 11.02 0.46 -25.45
CA LEU A 95 11.57 -0.62 -24.64
C LEU A 95 10.43 -1.54 -24.18
N ASP A 96 10.75 -2.83 -24.10
CA ASP A 96 9.87 -3.85 -23.54
C ASP A 96 9.91 -3.72 -22.01
N PHE A 97 8.79 -3.31 -21.41
CA PHE A 97 8.70 -3.09 -19.96
C PHE A 97 7.98 -4.29 -19.33
N ASP A 98 8.75 -5.16 -18.66
CA ASP A 98 8.21 -6.32 -17.95
C ASP A 98 7.72 -5.94 -16.55
N LEU A 99 6.44 -5.60 -16.46
CA LEU A 99 5.79 -5.25 -15.19
C LEU A 99 5.74 -6.43 -14.21
N LEU A 100 5.59 -7.67 -14.70
CA LEU A 100 5.52 -8.84 -13.83
C LEU A 100 6.87 -9.04 -13.14
N ALA A 101 7.96 -9.03 -13.90
CA ALA A 101 9.28 -9.22 -13.34
C ALA A 101 9.71 -8.05 -12.42
N TYR A 102 9.17 -6.85 -12.63
CA TYR A 102 9.26 -5.74 -11.67
C TYR A 102 8.52 -6.05 -10.35
N LEU A 103 7.26 -6.50 -10.44
CA LEU A 103 6.43 -6.82 -9.27
C LEU A 103 6.98 -8.00 -8.45
N GLU A 104 7.52 -9.02 -9.12
CA GLU A 104 8.19 -10.15 -8.47
C GLU A 104 9.53 -9.77 -7.84
N GLN A 105 10.03 -8.54 -8.09
CA GLN A 105 11.35 -8.07 -7.68
C GLN A 105 12.49 -8.95 -8.23
N THR A 106 12.21 -9.74 -9.27
CA THR A 106 13.15 -10.69 -9.90
C THR A 106 14.20 -9.97 -10.76
N HIS A 107 13.93 -8.72 -11.17
CA HIS A 107 14.88 -7.87 -11.90
C HIS A 107 15.70 -6.92 -11.02
N LEU A 108 15.56 -6.98 -9.70
CA LEU A 108 16.55 -6.34 -8.84
C LEU A 108 17.79 -7.24 -8.84
N PRO A 109 18.96 -6.78 -9.32
CA PRO A 109 20.16 -7.59 -9.25
C PRO A 109 20.41 -8.01 -7.80
N GLU A 110 20.30 -9.31 -7.53
CA GLU A 110 20.72 -9.91 -6.25
C GLU A 110 22.18 -9.54 -6.02
N GLY A 111 22.46 -8.75 -4.97
CA GLY A 111 23.83 -8.49 -4.50
C GLY A 111 24.36 -7.06 -4.59
N VAL A 112 23.53 -6.02 -4.72
CA VAL A 112 24.01 -4.62 -4.56
C VAL A 112 24.13 -4.23 -3.08
N GLU A 113 25.00 -4.95 -2.36
CA GLU A 113 25.80 -4.35 -1.28
C GLU A 113 27.16 -3.97 -1.92
N GLY A 114 27.20 -2.86 -2.66
CA GLY A 114 28.47 -2.40 -3.24
C GLY A 114 28.33 -1.33 -4.31
N ASN A 115 28.74 -0.11 -3.96
CA ASN A 115 29.19 1.02 -4.78
C ASN A 115 28.59 1.18 -6.19
N ASP A 116 27.65 2.13 -6.30
CA ASP A 116 27.72 3.31 -7.16
C ASP A 116 28.21 3.07 -8.60
N ASP A 117 27.31 2.60 -9.49
CA ASP A 117 27.15 3.05 -10.90
C ASP A 117 26.24 2.09 -11.69
N GLU A 118 26.36 0.77 -11.49
CA GLU A 118 25.61 -0.24 -12.28
C GLU A 118 24.15 -0.39 -11.86
N GLY A 119 23.86 -0.30 -10.56
CA GLY A 119 22.48 -0.27 -10.04
C GLY A 119 21.72 0.98 -10.46
N GLU A 120 22.41 2.13 -10.53
CA GLU A 120 21.83 3.35 -11.08
C GLU A 120 21.61 3.25 -12.59
N GLU A 121 22.44 2.53 -13.33
CA GLU A 121 22.26 2.37 -14.77
C GLU A 121 21.13 1.38 -15.11
N ALA A 122 20.96 0.31 -14.34
CA ALA A 122 19.78 -0.56 -14.42
C ALA A 122 18.50 0.20 -14.02
N ALA A 123 18.54 0.98 -12.93
CA ALA A 123 17.44 1.86 -12.54
C ALA A 123 17.17 3.00 -13.54
N ARG A 124 18.18 3.49 -14.27
CA ARG A 124 18.00 4.43 -15.40
C ARG A 124 17.40 3.74 -16.63
N ARG A 125 17.73 2.48 -16.89
CA ARG A 125 17.13 1.67 -17.97
C ARG A 125 15.70 1.24 -17.67
N LEU A 126 15.37 1.02 -16.39
CA LEU A 126 14.04 0.70 -15.88
C LEU A 126 13.20 1.93 -15.44
N GLY A 127 13.82 3.12 -15.34
CA GLY A 127 13.24 4.28 -14.67
C GLY A 127 13.43 5.64 -15.38
N ALA A 128 13.99 5.65 -16.58
CA ALA A 128 13.87 6.77 -17.50
C ALA A 128 13.20 6.22 -18.75
N ASN A 129 12.00 6.66 -19.12
CA ASN A 129 11.95 7.67 -20.20
C ASN A 129 10.58 8.33 -20.42
N SER A 130 9.52 8.02 -19.66
CA SER A 130 8.24 8.73 -19.84
C SER A 130 7.45 9.03 -18.56
N PRO A 131 6.67 10.13 -18.53
CA PRO A 131 5.72 10.38 -17.45
C PRO A 131 4.70 9.25 -17.23
N LEU A 132 4.35 8.50 -18.29
CA LEU A 132 3.41 7.38 -18.24
C LEU A 132 3.96 6.22 -17.41
N GLU A 133 5.20 5.84 -17.70
CA GLU A 133 5.92 4.77 -17.02
C GLU A 133 6.08 5.08 -15.53
N ARG A 134 6.53 6.29 -15.18
CA ARG A 134 6.67 6.70 -13.78
C ARG A 134 5.36 6.59 -13.01
N SER A 135 4.25 7.03 -13.60
CA SER A 135 2.94 6.94 -12.95
C SER A 135 2.46 5.50 -12.73
N LEU A 136 2.85 4.56 -13.60
CA LEU A 136 2.56 3.14 -13.42
C LEU A 136 3.45 2.53 -12.33
N LEU A 137 4.75 2.86 -12.34
CA LEU A 137 5.71 2.41 -11.32
C LEU A 137 5.31 2.88 -9.91
N GLU A 138 4.78 4.10 -9.75
CA GLU A 138 4.24 4.56 -8.47
C GLU A 138 3.11 3.65 -7.93
N ILE A 139 2.33 3.02 -8.81
CA ILE A 139 1.28 2.06 -8.42
C ILE A 139 1.90 0.69 -8.15
N ALA A 140 2.87 0.25 -8.95
CA ALA A 140 3.58 -1.01 -8.77
C ALA A 140 4.37 -1.04 -7.45
N ASP A 141 5.10 0.03 -7.13
CA ASP A 141 5.81 0.20 -5.85
C ASP A 141 4.85 0.13 -4.67
N LEU A 142 3.68 0.76 -4.80
CA LEU A 142 2.65 0.71 -3.79
C LEU A 142 2.07 -0.71 -3.65
N ALA A 143 1.89 -1.44 -4.75
CA ALA A 143 1.44 -2.83 -4.73
C ALA A 143 2.45 -3.73 -4.01
N ILE A 144 3.75 -3.60 -4.32
CA ILE A 144 4.84 -4.30 -3.63
C ILE A 144 4.81 -4.00 -2.13
N ASN A 145 4.66 -2.72 -1.77
CA ASN A 145 4.61 -2.32 -0.37
C ASN A 145 3.38 -2.91 0.35
N ILE A 146 2.19 -2.87 -0.28
CA ILE A 146 0.96 -3.47 0.26
C ILE A 146 1.12 -4.99 0.42
N GLN A 147 1.77 -5.66 -0.53
CA GLN A 147 2.04 -7.10 -0.44
C GLN A 147 2.93 -7.44 0.76
N GLN A 148 3.94 -6.62 1.05
CA GLN A 148 4.91 -6.85 2.11
C GLN A 148 4.38 -6.54 3.52
N ILE A 149 3.69 -5.40 3.69
CA ILE A 149 3.31 -4.89 5.02
C ILE A 149 1.80 -4.69 5.20
N GLY A 150 1.00 -4.98 4.18
CA GLY A 150 -0.44 -4.75 4.17
C GLY A 150 -0.81 -3.27 3.93
N LEU A 151 -2.11 -3.00 3.82
CA LEU A 151 -2.62 -1.65 3.63
C LEU A 151 -2.66 -0.88 4.96
N THR A 152 -1.71 0.05 5.17
CA THR A 152 -1.66 0.85 6.42
C THR A 152 -2.85 1.81 6.56
N ASN A 153 -3.30 2.41 5.46
CA ASN A 153 -4.33 3.44 5.46
C ASN A 153 -5.49 3.01 4.53
N PRO A 154 -6.69 2.76 5.08
CA PRO A 154 -7.88 2.44 4.29
C PRO A 154 -8.20 3.49 3.23
N ILE A 155 -8.92 3.07 2.18
CA ILE A 155 -9.50 4.00 1.20
C ILE A 155 -10.78 4.62 1.75
N THR A 156 -11.31 5.68 1.11
CA THR A 156 -12.63 6.22 1.44
C THR A 156 -13.56 6.05 0.25
N VAL A 157 -14.75 5.53 0.50
CA VAL A 157 -15.78 5.35 -0.52
C VAL A 157 -17.11 5.93 -0.05
N ALA A 158 -17.85 6.55 -0.97
CA ALA A 158 -19.24 6.96 -0.76
C ALA A 158 -20.17 5.84 -1.22
N LYS A 159 -21.26 5.63 -0.49
CA LYS A 159 -22.24 4.59 -0.86
C LYS A 159 -23.25 5.12 -1.87
N ASP A 160 -23.44 4.41 -2.99
CA ASP A 160 -24.47 4.72 -3.99
C ASP A 160 -25.31 3.47 -4.29
N GLY A 161 -26.42 3.34 -3.55
CA GLY A 161 -27.30 2.18 -3.62
C GLY A 161 -26.60 0.88 -3.20
N ARG A 162 -26.30 0.02 -4.19
CA ARG A 162 -25.58 -1.25 -4.00
C ARG A 162 -24.09 -1.18 -4.36
N LEU A 163 -23.66 -0.09 -4.96
CA LEU A 163 -22.30 0.13 -5.40
C LEU A 163 -21.63 1.19 -4.52
N TYR A 164 -20.33 1.37 -4.71
CA TYR A 164 -19.54 2.36 -4.03
C TYR A 164 -18.85 3.28 -5.03
N HIS A 165 -18.77 4.56 -4.72
CA HIS A 165 -17.93 5.52 -5.46
C HIS A 165 -16.66 5.80 -4.68
N LEU A 166 -15.53 5.83 -5.39
CA LEU A 166 -14.25 6.10 -4.79
C LEU A 166 -14.05 7.61 -4.55
N GLU A 167 -13.98 7.98 -3.28
CA GLU A 167 -13.70 9.35 -2.86
C GLU A 167 -12.20 9.61 -2.78
N THR A 168 -11.47 8.74 -2.07
CA THR A 168 -10.02 8.84 -1.92
C THR A 168 -9.35 7.47 -1.92
N GLY A 169 -8.08 7.42 -2.34
CA GLY A 169 -7.29 6.20 -2.33
C GLY A 169 -7.21 5.47 -3.66
N GLU A 170 -7.41 6.17 -4.79
CA GLU A 170 -7.31 5.61 -6.15
C GLU A 170 -6.07 4.76 -6.38
N ARG A 171 -4.86 5.23 -5.99
CA ARG A 171 -3.63 4.45 -6.15
C ARG A 171 -3.66 3.13 -5.40
N ARG A 172 -4.21 3.11 -4.19
CA ARG A 172 -4.33 1.88 -3.37
C ARG A 172 -5.33 0.93 -4.01
N TRP A 173 -6.44 1.46 -4.50
CA TRP A 173 -7.44 0.65 -5.23
C TRP A 173 -6.84 0.04 -6.51
N LEU A 174 -6.10 0.82 -7.30
CA LEU A 174 -5.38 0.33 -8.48
C LEU A 174 -4.32 -0.72 -8.11
N ALA A 175 -3.57 -0.50 -7.03
CA ALA A 175 -2.57 -1.45 -6.54
C ALA A 175 -3.20 -2.80 -6.12
N TYR A 176 -4.37 -2.79 -5.48
CA TYR A 176 -5.11 -4.02 -5.17
C TYR A 176 -5.55 -4.77 -6.42
N HIS A 177 -6.03 -4.05 -7.44
CA HIS A 177 -6.33 -4.69 -8.74
C HIS A 177 -5.08 -5.27 -9.37
N LEU A 178 -3.96 -4.56 -9.32
CA LEU A 178 -2.68 -5.03 -9.85
C LEU A 178 -2.23 -6.32 -9.16
N LEU A 179 -2.30 -6.36 -7.82
CA LEU A 179 -2.01 -7.56 -7.05
C LEU A 179 -2.95 -8.71 -7.42
N ASN A 180 -4.25 -8.45 -7.56
CA ASN A 180 -5.22 -9.48 -7.94
C ASN A 180 -5.00 -10.02 -9.36
N ILE A 181 -4.48 -9.21 -10.28
CA ILE A 181 -4.19 -9.62 -11.67
C ILE A 181 -2.97 -10.53 -11.72
N TYR A 182 -1.86 -10.14 -11.07
CA TYR A 182 -0.59 -10.86 -11.18
C TYR A 182 -0.38 -11.93 -10.11
N PHE A 183 -1.01 -11.77 -8.94
CA PHE A 183 -0.93 -12.69 -7.81
C PHE A 183 -2.33 -13.02 -7.30
N PRO A 184 -3.18 -13.72 -8.08
CA PRO A 184 -4.58 -13.93 -7.74
C PRO A 184 -4.74 -14.65 -6.41
N ASP A 185 -5.35 -13.97 -5.45
CA ASP A 185 -5.65 -14.45 -4.10
C ASP A 185 -6.95 -13.78 -3.63
N ASP A 186 -7.74 -14.48 -2.82
CA ASP A 186 -8.98 -13.96 -2.23
C ASP A 186 -8.71 -12.72 -1.38
N ASP A 187 -7.51 -12.61 -0.78
CA ASP A 187 -7.09 -11.45 0.02
C ASP A 187 -7.02 -10.15 -0.80
N TRP A 188 -6.76 -10.23 -2.12
CA TRP A 188 -6.68 -9.07 -2.99
C TRP A 188 -8.02 -8.67 -3.61
N THR A 189 -9.05 -9.51 -3.50
CA THR A 189 -10.39 -9.19 -4.00
C THR A 189 -11.13 -8.16 -3.16
N LYS A 190 -10.62 -7.84 -1.96
CA LYS A 190 -11.25 -6.92 -1.01
C LYS A 190 -10.25 -5.92 -0.45
N ILE A 191 -10.64 -4.65 -0.42
CA ILE A 191 -9.81 -3.57 0.12
C ILE A 191 -10.43 -2.98 1.40
N PRO A 192 -9.65 -2.72 2.46
CA PRO A 192 -10.13 -1.98 3.62
C PRO A 192 -10.56 -0.56 3.25
N ALA A 193 -11.81 -0.21 3.58
CA ALA A 193 -12.41 1.07 3.23
C ALA A 193 -13.24 1.69 4.36
N HIS A 194 -13.20 3.01 4.46
CA HIS A 194 -14.16 3.80 5.23
C HIS A 194 -15.34 4.17 4.33
N ILE A 195 -16.55 3.84 4.78
CA ILE A 195 -17.78 4.19 4.08
C ILE A 195 -18.27 5.55 4.60
N VAL A 196 -18.49 6.48 3.68
CA VAL A 196 -19.17 7.76 3.92
C VAL A 196 -20.55 7.74 3.28
N ASP A 197 -21.47 8.48 3.90
CA ASP A 197 -22.86 8.64 3.45
C ASP A 197 -22.97 9.82 2.47
#